data_AF-A0A4D9EYS2-F1
#
_entry.id   AF-A0A4D9EYS2-F1
#
_cell.length_a   1.000
_cell.length_b   1.000
_cell.length_c   1.000
_cell.angle_alpha   90.00
_cell.angle_beta   90.00
_cell.angle_gamma   90.00
#
_symmetry.space_group_name_H-M   'P 1'
#
loop_
_entity.id
_entity.type
_entity.pdbx_description
1 polymer ?
#
loop_
_entity_poly.entity_id
_entity_poly.type
_entity_poly.pdbx_seq_one_letter_code
_entity_poly.pdbx_strand_id
1 'polypeptide(L)'
;MRAPRGGGAHSAAGMLLLLLLVELLLPAALGAAPGVGALRELEAGLDPAALEAARFALESYSRAGEQRGGPARLGAIRRAQAQVVNGIKYYLDVTLLKSPCSQHRFTNQDAAICENSVEPEQISCHFEVWSQPWMNRQKLVKQECHPAEPSEKVALLEPEEPAHAKTPEEPVRLEALSQNASVQLISLFKDFLTTYKKSYKDEREAERRLQIFAENLEKARTIQELDQGTAEYGVTKFSDLTEEEFRSLYLNPLLAKLPARPMKPAAIPSDPPPAEWDWREHGAVTDVKDQGMCGSCWAFSVTGNVEGQWFLRRGSLVSLSEQELVDCDGLDHACGGGLPSNAYEAIEQLGGLETEGDYSYEGHKQSCSFSTTKVAVYINSSVEISRDETEIAAWLAKNGPISIALNAFAMQFYRRGVSHPFRLLCNPWMIDHAVLLVGYGTRDRTPFWAIKNSWGKNWGEQGYYYLYRGSRACGMNTMCSSAVVD
;
A
#
# COMPACT_ATOMS: atom_id res chain seq x y z
N MET A 1 54.19 -60.37 21.75
CA MET A 1 53.22 -60.75 20.68
C MET A 1 51.81 -60.51 21.20
N ARG A 2 50.92 -60.18 20.26
CA ARG A 2 49.58 -59.59 20.39
C ARG A 2 48.57 -60.39 21.24
N ALA A 3 47.63 -59.66 21.85
CA ALA A 3 46.19 -59.84 21.65
C ALA A 3 45.45 -58.50 21.88
N PRO A 4 44.29 -58.26 21.22
CA PRO A 4 43.89 -56.92 20.78
C PRO A 4 42.54 -56.40 21.32
N ARG A 5 42.29 -55.12 20.98
CA ARG A 5 41.07 -54.32 21.10
C ARG A 5 40.02 -54.72 20.06
N GLY A 6 38.74 -54.60 20.41
CA GLY A 6 37.60 -54.61 19.48
C GLY A 6 37.10 -53.19 19.21
N GLY A 7 37.07 -52.79 17.93
CA GLY A 7 36.39 -51.61 17.41
C GLY A 7 35.49 -52.05 16.26
N GLY A 8 34.22 -51.63 16.28
CA GLY A 8 33.21 -51.96 15.30
C GLY A 8 33.30 -51.09 14.05
N ALA A 9 33.16 -51.73 12.89
CA ALA A 9 32.90 -51.15 11.59
C ALA A 9 31.77 -51.97 10.92
N HIS A 10 31.29 -51.47 9.77
CA HIS A 10 30.22 -51.97 8.87
C HIS A 10 28.90 -51.21 9.02
N SER A 11 28.19 -50.81 7.96
CA SER A 11 28.44 -50.79 6.51
C SER A 11 27.33 -49.93 5.90
N ALA A 12 27.61 -49.25 4.78
CA ALA A 12 26.61 -48.60 3.94
C ALA A 12 25.68 -49.64 3.30
N ALA A 13 24.36 -49.45 3.41
CA ALA A 13 23.30 -49.97 2.54
C ALA A 13 21.94 -49.39 2.96
N GLY A 14 21.10 -48.98 2.00
CA GLY A 14 19.66 -48.83 2.25
C GLY A 14 19.02 -47.49 1.88
N MET A 15 19.28 -46.98 0.66
CA MET A 15 18.48 -45.92 0.05
C MET A 15 17.80 -46.49 -1.19
N LEU A 16 16.71 -47.25 -0.99
CA LEU A 16 15.68 -47.60 -1.98
C LEU A 16 14.67 -48.54 -1.30
N LEU A 17 13.60 -48.01 -0.70
CA LEU A 17 12.30 -48.70 -0.52
C LEU A 17 11.33 -47.77 0.25
N LEU A 18 10.55 -46.97 -0.46
CA LEU A 18 9.28 -46.41 0.04
C LEU A 18 8.46 -45.86 -1.14
N LEU A 19 8.21 -46.75 -2.10
CA LEU A 19 7.20 -46.63 -3.14
C LEU A 19 6.44 -47.94 -3.12
N LEU A 20 5.19 -47.90 -2.65
CA LEU A 20 4.09 -48.88 -2.76
C LEU A 20 3.38 -49.06 -1.41
N LEU A 21 2.05 -48.94 -1.46
CA LEU A 21 1.04 -49.16 -0.40
C LEU A 21 0.61 -47.93 0.43
N VAL A 22 -0.13 -46.99 -0.18
CA VAL A 22 -1.42 -46.52 0.34
C VAL A 22 -2.31 -46.08 -0.84
N GLU A 23 -2.94 -47.03 -1.52
CA GLU A 23 -4.17 -46.78 -2.29
C GLU A 23 -5.15 -47.89 -1.94
N LEU A 24 -6.18 -47.54 -1.14
CA LEU A 24 -7.54 -48.10 -1.13
C LEU A 24 -8.24 -47.57 0.12
N LEU A 25 -9.10 -46.56 -0.06
CA LEU A 25 -10.53 -46.58 0.30
C LEU A 25 -11.18 -45.17 0.19
N LEU A 26 -12.15 -45.09 -0.74
CA LEU A 26 -13.36 -44.24 -0.80
C LEU A 26 -13.31 -42.87 -1.54
N PRO A 27 -14.44 -42.44 -2.16
CA PRO A 27 -14.47 -41.97 -3.55
C PRO A 27 -15.01 -40.53 -3.75
N ALA A 28 -14.85 -40.04 -4.99
CA ALA A 28 -15.69 -39.06 -5.69
C ALA A 28 -15.79 -37.62 -5.14
N ALA A 29 -15.05 -36.71 -5.78
CA ALA A 29 -15.56 -35.49 -6.45
C ALA A 29 -14.40 -34.53 -6.79
N LEU A 30 -13.58 -34.90 -7.78
CA LEU A 30 -12.67 -33.95 -8.43
C LEU A 30 -13.40 -33.36 -9.63
N GLY A 31 -13.97 -32.17 -9.44
CA GLY A 31 -14.29 -31.29 -10.56
C GLY A 31 -13.00 -30.91 -11.26
N ALA A 32 -12.91 -31.22 -12.56
CA ALA A 32 -11.76 -30.89 -13.39
C ALA A 32 -11.51 -29.38 -13.38
N ALA A 33 -10.27 -28.97 -13.08
CA ALA A 33 -9.80 -27.62 -13.33
C ALA A 33 -9.82 -27.34 -14.85
N PRO A 34 -10.27 -26.17 -15.34
CA PRO A 34 -10.23 -25.86 -16.76
C PRO A 34 -8.76 -25.75 -17.21
N GLY A 35 -8.39 -26.54 -18.22
CA GLY A 35 -7.05 -26.53 -18.80
C GLY A 35 -6.69 -25.19 -19.43
N VAL A 36 -5.39 -24.89 -19.41
CA VAL A 36 -4.78 -23.77 -20.13
C VAL A 36 -5.22 -23.84 -21.61
N GLY A 37 -5.92 -22.80 -22.08
CA GLY A 37 -6.41 -22.69 -23.46
C GLY A 37 -7.92 -22.91 -23.65
N ALA A 38 -8.68 -23.30 -22.62
CA ALA A 38 -10.14 -23.40 -22.72
C ALA A 38 -10.80 -22.00 -22.76
N LEU A 39 -11.84 -21.86 -23.58
CA LEU A 39 -12.65 -20.65 -23.66
C LEU A 39 -13.63 -20.64 -22.47
N ARG A 40 -13.58 -19.60 -21.63
CA ARG A 40 -14.43 -19.43 -20.45
C ARG A 40 -15.50 -18.38 -20.75
N GLU A 41 -16.76 -18.71 -20.55
CA GLU A 41 -17.84 -17.70 -20.58
C GLU A 41 -17.78 -16.84 -19.32
N LEU A 42 -17.94 -15.53 -19.50
CA LEU A 42 -17.99 -14.54 -18.44
C LEU A 42 -19.41 -14.00 -18.33
N GLU A 43 -19.82 -13.59 -17.13
CA GLU A 43 -21.09 -12.91 -16.96
C GLU A 43 -21.03 -11.54 -17.64
N ALA A 44 -21.74 -11.43 -18.76
CA ALA A 44 -21.72 -10.27 -19.63
C ALA A 44 -22.23 -9.03 -18.87
N GLY A 45 -21.38 -7.99 -18.80
CA GLY A 45 -21.70 -6.73 -18.11
C GLY A 45 -21.43 -6.70 -16.61
N LEU A 46 -21.08 -7.84 -15.99
CA LEU A 46 -20.76 -7.94 -14.56
C LEU A 46 -19.29 -8.28 -14.28
N ASP A 47 -18.60 -8.93 -15.23
CA ASP A 47 -17.17 -9.24 -15.10
C ASP A 47 -16.31 -7.96 -15.30
N PRO A 48 -15.54 -7.52 -14.28
CA PRO A 48 -14.75 -6.29 -14.35
C PRO A 48 -13.69 -6.28 -15.45
N ALA A 49 -13.11 -7.46 -15.76
CA ALA A 49 -12.06 -7.57 -16.76
C ALA A 49 -12.64 -7.53 -18.18
N ALA A 50 -13.84 -8.07 -18.38
CA ALA A 50 -14.60 -7.90 -19.62
C ALA A 50 -15.02 -6.43 -19.84
N LEU A 51 -15.43 -5.73 -18.78
CA LEU A 51 -15.78 -4.31 -18.82
C LEU A 51 -14.58 -3.44 -19.19
N GLU A 52 -13.41 -3.70 -18.61
CA GLU A 52 -12.17 -2.99 -18.94
C GLU A 52 -11.76 -3.21 -20.41
N ALA A 53 -11.78 -4.47 -20.87
CA ALA A 53 -11.49 -4.80 -22.26
C ALA A 53 -12.48 -4.14 -23.24
N ALA A 54 -13.77 -4.08 -22.88
CA ALA A 54 -14.80 -3.39 -23.68
C ALA A 54 -14.56 -1.87 -23.76
N ARG A 55 -14.15 -1.22 -22.66
CA ARG A 55 -13.80 0.21 -22.65
C ARG A 55 -12.60 0.51 -23.53
N PHE A 56 -11.54 -0.30 -23.44
CA PHE A 56 -10.37 -0.17 -24.29
C PHE A 56 -10.72 -0.32 -25.79
N ALA A 57 -11.59 -1.29 -26.12
CA ALA A 57 -12.08 -1.47 -27.49
C ALA A 57 -12.91 -0.26 -27.98
N LEU A 58 -13.77 0.29 -27.12
CA LEU A 58 -14.56 1.50 -27.42
C LEU A 58 -13.69 2.73 -27.67
N GLU A 59 -12.65 2.94 -26.86
CA GLU A 59 -11.71 4.04 -27.09
C GLU A 59 -10.97 3.87 -28.42
N SER A 60 -10.55 2.64 -28.74
CA SER A 60 -9.89 2.32 -30.01
C SER A 60 -10.84 2.54 -31.20
N TYR A 61 -12.11 2.15 -31.07
CA TYR A 61 -13.17 2.43 -32.03
C TYR A 61 -13.36 3.94 -32.25
N SER A 62 -13.43 4.70 -31.16
CA SER A 62 -13.70 6.14 -31.19
C SER A 62 -12.51 6.94 -31.74
N ARG A 63 -11.27 6.50 -31.50
CA ARG A 63 -10.04 7.11 -32.06
C ARG A 63 -9.91 6.90 -33.57
N ALA A 64 -10.52 5.86 -34.15
CA ALA A 64 -10.61 5.66 -35.59
C ALA A 64 -11.65 6.59 -36.29
N GLY A 65 -12.21 7.55 -35.53
CA GLY A 65 -13.40 8.34 -35.84
C GLY A 65 -13.33 9.38 -36.96
N GLU A 66 -12.32 9.38 -37.83
CA GLU A 66 -12.34 10.23 -39.04
C GLU A 66 -13.04 9.57 -40.24
N GLN A 67 -13.30 8.25 -40.24
CA GLN A 67 -13.90 7.59 -41.40
C GLN A 67 -15.14 6.70 -41.14
N ARG A 68 -15.65 6.56 -39.91
CA ARG A 68 -16.74 5.59 -39.60
C ARG A 68 -17.79 6.05 -38.58
N GLY A 69 -18.11 7.36 -38.53
CA GLY A 69 -19.41 7.81 -38.01
C GLY A 69 -19.52 8.25 -36.54
N GLY A 70 -18.54 9.02 -36.04
CA GLY A 70 -18.72 9.84 -34.82
C GLY A 70 -18.50 9.13 -33.47
N PRO A 71 -18.56 9.88 -32.36
CA PRO A 71 -18.33 9.34 -31.01
C PRO A 71 -19.47 8.40 -30.58
N ALA A 72 -19.11 7.29 -29.94
CA ALA A 72 -20.06 6.29 -29.43
C ALA A 72 -19.83 6.03 -27.93
N ARG A 73 -20.87 5.55 -27.24
CA ARG A 73 -20.78 5.06 -25.85
C ARG A 73 -21.17 3.59 -25.77
N LEU A 74 -20.65 2.89 -24.76
CA LEU A 74 -21.03 1.50 -24.49
C LEU A 74 -22.48 1.46 -23.99
N GLY A 75 -23.35 0.74 -24.69
CA GLY A 75 -24.73 0.50 -24.27
C GLY A 75 -24.87 -0.75 -23.41
N ALA A 76 -24.48 -1.91 -23.95
CA ALA A 76 -24.48 -3.17 -23.20
C ALA A 76 -23.39 -4.13 -23.72
N ILE A 77 -22.90 -5.00 -22.83
CA ILE A 77 -22.12 -6.18 -23.22
C ILE A 77 -23.10 -7.35 -23.25
N ARG A 78 -23.34 -7.92 -24.44
CA ARG A 78 -24.30 -9.02 -24.64
C ARG A 78 -23.65 -10.37 -24.44
N ARG A 79 -22.38 -10.50 -24.83
CA ARG A 79 -21.58 -11.71 -24.61
C ARG A 79 -20.16 -11.33 -24.25
N ALA A 80 -19.60 -12.05 -23.29
CA ALA A 80 -18.20 -11.96 -22.94
C ALA A 80 -17.61 -13.36 -22.74
N GLN A 81 -16.49 -13.62 -23.40
CA GLN A 81 -15.72 -14.84 -23.20
C GLN A 81 -14.25 -14.48 -23.06
N ALA A 82 -13.49 -15.27 -22.30
CA ALA A 82 -12.06 -15.12 -22.14
C ALA A 82 -11.32 -16.43 -22.41
N GLN A 83 -10.15 -16.32 -23.02
CA GLN A 83 -9.26 -17.44 -23.25
C GLN A 83 -7.86 -17.08 -22.75
N VAL A 84 -7.28 -17.93 -21.90
CA VAL A 84 -5.90 -17.77 -21.43
C VAL A 84 -4.95 -18.23 -22.54
N VAL A 85 -4.08 -17.32 -22.97
CA VAL A 85 -3.03 -17.52 -23.98
C VAL A 85 -1.71 -17.00 -23.40
N ASN A 86 -0.75 -16.55 -24.23
CA ASN A 86 0.35 -15.71 -23.76
C ASN A 86 -0.18 -14.31 -23.38
N GLY A 87 -1.02 -14.20 -22.35
CA GLY A 87 -1.96 -13.10 -22.10
C GLY A 87 -3.39 -13.61 -21.90
N ILE A 88 -4.37 -12.72 -21.89
CA ILE A 88 -5.80 -13.06 -21.87
C ILE A 88 -6.43 -12.48 -23.12
N LYS A 89 -7.11 -13.30 -23.90
CA LYS A 89 -7.87 -12.86 -25.08
C LYS A 89 -9.36 -12.83 -24.75
N TYR A 90 -9.95 -11.65 -24.84
CA TYR A 90 -11.38 -11.42 -24.66
C TYR A 90 -12.10 -11.41 -26.00
N TYR A 91 -13.26 -12.04 -26.04
CA TYR A 91 -14.21 -12.03 -27.15
C TYR A 91 -15.49 -11.39 -26.65
N LEU A 92 -15.84 -10.23 -27.20
CA LEU A 92 -16.90 -9.37 -26.67
C LEU A 92 -17.90 -9.03 -27.77
N ASP A 93 -19.17 -9.33 -27.54
CA ASP A 93 -20.28 -8.83 -28.35
C ASP A 93 -20.93 -7.68 -27.58
N VAL A 94 -20.86 -6.46 -28.11
CA VAL A 94 -21.33 -5.26 -27.44
C VAL A 94 -22.27 -4.45 -28.31
N THR A 95 -23.26 -3.82 -27.70
CA THR A 95 -24.10 -2.81 -28.36
C THR A 95 -23.56 -1.43 -27.99
N LEU A 96 -23.20 -0.64 -28.99
CA LEU A 96 -22.76 0.75 -28.88
C LEU A 96 -23.90 1.70 -29.25
N LEU A 97 -24.00 2.82 -28.55
CA LEU A 97 -24.94 3.89 -28.85
C LEU A 97 -24.15 5.03 -29.49
N LYS A 98 -24.40 5.30 -30.77
CA LYS A 98 -23.79 6.45 -31.45
C LYS A 98 -24.42 7.74 -30.96
N SER A 99 -23.57 8.75 -30.79
CA SER A 99 -24.04 10.11 -30.61
C SER A 99 -24.48 10.68 -31.96
N PRO A 100 -25.63 11.37 -32.05
CA PRO A 100 -26.00 12.14 -33.24
C PRO A 100 -25.04 13.31 -33.52
N CYS A 101 -24.24 13.69 -32.53
CA CYS A 101 -23.38 14.85 -32.60
C CYS A 101 -22.03 14.44 -33.19
N SER A 102 -21.86 14.62 -34.50
CA SER A 102 -20.55 14.52 -35.16
C SER A 102 -20.31 15.66 -36.14
N GLN A 103 -19.12 16.27 -36.01
CA GLN A 103 -18.46 17.17 -36.96
C GLN A 103 -19.16 18.51 -37.23
N HIS A 104 -18.95 19.52 -36.38
CA HIS A 104 -18.56 20.89 -36.79
C HIS A 104 -18.24 21.74 -35.54
N ARG A 105 -17.23 22.61 -35.63
CA ARG A 105 -16.88 23.61 -34.61
C ARG A 105 -18.04 24.61 -34.45
N PHE A 106 -18.90 24.49 -33.44
CA PHE A 106 -19.90 25.54 -33.16
C PHE A 106 -20.20 25.72 -31.67
N THR A 107 -20.74 26.91 -31.39
CA THR A 107 -20.73 27.71 -30.16
C THR A 107 -21.72 27.28 -29.06
N ASN A 108 -21.49 27.80 -27.84
CA ASN A 108 -22.18 27.51 -26.56
C ASN A 108 -23.72 27.60 -26.51
N GLN A 109 -24.44 27.87 -27.60
CA GLN A 109 -25.91 27.96 -27.60
C GLN A 109 -26.63 26.72 -28.15
N ASP A 110 -25.93 25.75 -28.75
CA ASP A 110 -26.55 24.54 -29.32
C ASP A 110 -26.34 23.26 -28.49
N ALA A 111 -25.66 23.35 -27.33
CA ALA A 111 -25.42 22.19 -26.45
C ALA A 111 -26.72 21.55 -25.93
N ALA A 112 -27.81 22.31 -25.83
CA ALA A 112 -29.12 21.85 -25.39
C ALA A 112 -29.85 20.96 -26.43
N ILE A 113 -29.39 20.93 -27.69
CA ILE A 113 -30.04 20.16 -28.76
C ILE A 113 -29.55 18.70 -28.80
N CYS A 114 -28.34 18.40 -28.28
CA CYS A 114 -27.81 17.03 -28.21
C CYS A 114 -28.51 16.15 -27.15
N GLU A 115 -29.32 16.71 -26.25
CA GLU A 115 -30.02 15.96 -25.18
C GLU A 115 -31.38 15.37 -25.59
N ASN A 116 -31.93 15.75 -26.76
CA ASN A 116 -33.31 15.40 -27.13
C ASN A 116 -33.45 14.51 -28.39
N SER A 117 -32.40 13.82 -28.84
CA SER A 117 -32.57 12.77 -29.87
C SER A 117 -33.20 11.53 -29.23
N VAL A 118 -34.48 11.33 -29.48
CA VAL A 118 -35.33 10.33 -28.80
C VAL A 118 -34.85 8.87 -28.99
N GLU A 119 -34.04 8.55 -30.01
CA GLU A 119 -33.39 7.23 -30.15
C GLU A 119 -32.00 7.34 -30.81
N PRO A 120 -30.86 7.21 -30.10
CA PRO A 120 -29.54 7.05 -30.70
C PRO A 120 -29.45 5.83 -31.62
N GLU A 121 -28.75 5.98 -32.75
CA GLU A 121 -28.40 4.88 -33.64
C GLU A 121 -27.58 3.83 -32.86
N GLN A 122 -28.09 2.60 -32.79
CA GLN A 122 -27.43 1.51 -32.07
C GLN A 122 -26.68 0.61 -33.05
N ILE A 123 -25.45 0.25 -32.68
CA ILE A 123 -24.55 -0.59 -33.49
C ILE A 123 -24.11 -1.77 -32.64
N SER A 124 -24.16 -2.97 -33.21
CA SER A 124 -23.58 -4.15 -32.60
C SER A 124 -22.14 -4.33 -33.09
N CYS A 125 -21.21 -4.55 -32.18
CA CYS A 125 -19.80 -4.77 -32.46
C CYS A 125 -19.29 -6.05 -31.80
N HIS A 126 -18.53 -6.84 -32.56
CA HIS A 126 -17.69 -7.91 -32.06
C HIS A 126 -16.24 -7.40 -31.93
N PHE A 127 -15.67 -7.53 -30.72
CA PHE A 127 -14.30 -7.16 -30.42
C PHE A 127 -13.50 -8.36 -29.93
N GLU A 128 -12.27 -8.47 -30.43
CA GLU A 128 -11.25 -9.33 -29.83
C GLU A 128 -10.15 -8.47 -29.21
N VAL A 129 -9.97 -8.57 -27.90
CA VAL A 129 -8.99 -7.76 -27.15
C VAL A 129 -7.98 -8.69 -26.49
N TRP A 130 -6.69 -8.48 -26.75
CA TRP A 130 -5.61 -9.18 -26.07
C TRP A 130 -5.03 -8.30 -24.97
N SER A 131 -4.89 -8.85 -23.77
CA SER A 131 -4.49 -8.12 -22.56
C SER A 131 -3.42 -8.88 -21.77
N GLN A 132 -2.44 -8.16 -21.24
CA GLN A 132 -1.48 -8.62 -20.24
C GLN A 132 -1.52 -7.66 -19.04
N PRO A 133 -2.40 -7.88 -18.06
CA PRO A 133 -2.59 -6.98 -16.93
C PRO A 133 -1.30 -6.72 -16.14
N TRP A 134 -0.47 -7.74 -15.96
CA TRP A 134 0.82 -7.68 -15.25
C TRP A 134 1.91 -6.86 -15.96
N MET A 135 1.69 -6.45 -17.21
CA MET A 135 2.59 -5.58 -17.97
C MET A 135 1.92 -4.27 -18.39
N ASN A 136 0.67 -4.03 -17.97
CA ASN A 136 -0.15 -2.91 -18.41
C ASN A 136 -0.19 -2.75 -19.94
N ARG A 137 -0.40 -3.86 -20.66
CA ARG A 137 -0.44 -3.90 -22.14
C ARG A 137 -1.77 -4.44 -22.64
N GLN A 138 -2.41 -3.71 -23.55
CA GLN A 138 -3.63 -4.12 -24.24
C GLN A 138 -3.53 -3.84 -25.74
N LYS A 139 -4.16 -4.69 -26.55
CA LYS A 139 -4.20 -4.54 -28.00
C LYS A 139 -5.54 -5.00 -28.55
N LEU A 140 -6.12 -4.19 -29.43
CA LEU A 140 -7.30 -4.56 -30.20
C LEU A 140 -6.83 -5.47 -31.34
N VAL A 141 -7.29 -6.72 -31.32
CA VAL A 141 -6.90 -7.75 -32.28
C VAL A 141 -7.86 -7.76 -33.46
N LYS A 142 -9.17 -7.62 -33.19
CA LYS A 142 -10.22 -7.66 -34.21
C LYS A 142 -11.36 -6.72 -33.83
N GLN A 143 -11.97 -6.12 -34.83
CA GLN A 143 -13.17 -5.27 -34.72
C GLN A 143 -14.06 -5.50 -35.93
N GLU A 144 -15.30 -5.91 -35.70
CA GLU A 144 -16.36 -6.04 -36.70
C GLU A 144 -17.63 -5.40 -36.14
N CYS A 145 -18.25 -4.48 -36.87
CA CYS A 145 -19.43 -3.77 -36.40
C CYS A 145 -20.49 -3.69 -37.50
N HIS A 146 -21.76 -3.77 -37.12
CA HIS A 146 -22.93 -3.66 -38.01
C HIS A 146 -24.09 -2.95 -37.29
N PRO A 147 -25.07 -2.39 -38.02
CA PRO A 147 -26.29 -1.87 -37.40
C PRO A 147 -26.93 -2.92 -36.49
N ALA A 148 -27.39 -2.51 -35.30
CA ALA A 148 -27.99 -3.42 -34.33
C ALA A 148 -29.37 -3.93 -34.81
N GLU A 149 -29.52 -5.25 -34.89
CA GLU A 149 -30.81 -5.89 -35.17
C GLU A 149 -31.79 -5.71 -33.98
N PRO A 150 -33.11 -5.88 -34.15
CA PRO A 150 -34.09 -5.64 -33.09
C PRO A 150 -33.82 -6.37 -31.76
N SER A 151 -33.28 -7.59 -31.81
CA SER A 151 -32.89 -8.39 -30.63
C SER A 151 -31.60 -7.90 -29.94
N GLU A 152 -30.92 -6.93 -30.53
CA GLU A 152 -29.61 -6.43 -30.13
C GLU A 152 -29.67 -5.01 -29.57
N LYS A 153 -30.81 -4.33 -29.79
CA LYS A 153 -31.08 -3.00 -29.29
C LYS A 153 -31.33 -3.03 -27.78
N VAL A 154 -30.76 -2.05 -27.10
CA VAL A 154 -30.92 -1.83 -25.66
C VAL A 154 -32.03 -0.80 -25.44
N ALA A 155 -32.95 -1.08 -24.51
CA ALA A 155 -34.00 -0.13 -24.10
C ALA A 155 -33.36 1.09 -23.42
N LEU A 156 -33.76 2.28 -23.84
CA LEU A 156 -33.31 3.54 -23.25
C LEU A 156 -34.25 3.87 -22.09
N LEU A 157 -33.71 4.08 -20.89
CA LEU A 157 -34.48 4.49 -19.72
C LEU A 157 -35.08 5.89 -19.96
N GLU A 158 -36.36 6.06 -19.67
CA GLU A 158 -37.06 7.34 -19.73
C GLU A 158 -36.49 8.31 -18.66
N PRO A 159 -36.35 9.62 -18.96
CA PRO A 159 -35.85 10.57 -17.98
C PRO A 159 -36.91 10.90 -16.92
N GLU A 160 -36.60 10.70 -15.64
CA GLU A 160 -37.36 11.27 -14.53
C GLU A 160 -37.18 12.79 -14.46
N GLU A 161 -38.26 13.50 -14.09
CA GLU A 161 -38.34 14.96 -14.03
C GLU A 161 -37.37 15.61 -13.01
N PRO A 162 -36.92 16.86 -13.26
CA PRO A 162 -35.93 17.50 -12.41
C PRO A 162 -36.55 18.11 -11.15
N ALA A 163 -36.22 17.54 -9.99
CA ALA A 163 -36.50 18.17 -8.70
C ALA A 163 -35.59 19.40 -8.46
N HIS A 164 -36.21 20.49 -8.02
CA HIS A 164 -35.61 21.78 -7.72
C HIS A 164 -34.45 21.73 -6.72
N ALA A 165 -33.48 22.63 -6.91
CA ALA A 165 -32.24 22.71 -6.16
C ALA A 165 -32.29 23.63 -4.92
N LYS A 166 -31.46 23.24 -3.92
CA LYS A 166 -30.77 23.99 -2.83
C LYS A 166 -31.55 24.18 -1.50
N THR A 167 -31.02 23.93 -0.29
CA THR A 167 -29.65 23.92 0.35
C THR A 167 -29.76 23.32 1.79
N PRO A 168 -28.73 23.33 2.66
CA PRO A 168 -27.45 22.59 2.69
C PRO A 168 -27.35 21.61 3.91
N GLU A 169 -26.35 20.73 3.90
CA GLU A 169 -25.92 19.84 5.02
C GLU A 169 -26.92 18.77 5.47
N GLU A 170 -27.11 17.72 4.65
CA GLU A 170 -27.48 16.39 5.16
C GLU A 170 -26.38 15.38 4.80
N PRO A 171 -26.06 14.42 5.69
CA PRO A 171 -25.05 13.40 5.42
C PRO A 171 -25.49 12.52 4.25
N VAL A 172 -24.55 12.25 3.33
CA VAL A 172 -24.75 11.42 2.13
C VAL A 172 -25.50 10.12 2.50
N ARG A 173 -26.70 9.94 1.94
CA ARG A 173 -27.47 8.69 2.09
C ARG A 173 -26.80 7.58 1.29
N LEU A 174 -25.99 6.77 1.97
CA LEU A 174 -25.40 5.53 1.44
C LEU A 174 -26.41 4.51 0.88
N GLU A 175 -27.71 4.73 1.03
CA GLU A 175 -28.76 3.89 0.44
C GLU A 175 -28.80 3.99 -1.10
N ALA A 176 -28.28 5.09 -1.67
CA ALA A 176 -28.09 5.24 -3.11
C ALA A 176 -26.80 4.55 -3.61
N LEU A 177 -25.88 4.17 -2.70
CA LEU A 177 -24.60 3.53 -3.01
C LEU A 177 -24.75 2.01 -3.08
N SER A 178 -25.53 1.48 -4.02
CA SER A 178 -25.35 0.11 -4.55
C SER A 178 -26.58 -0.37 -5.31
N GLN A 179 -26.44 -0.59 -6.60
CA GLN A 179 -27.14 -1.70 -7.24
C GLN A 179 -26.28 -2.99 -7.31
N ASN A 180 -24.97 -2.92 -6.98
CA ASN A 180 -23.99 -4.02 -7.21
C ASN A 180 -23.00 -4.34 -6.06
N ALA A 181 -22.97 -3.60 -4.95
CA ALA A 181 -22.19 -3.92 -3.74
C ALA A 181 -23.03 -4.68 -2.70
N SER A 182 -22.42 -5.65 -2.02
CA SER A 182 -23.12 -6.43 -0.98
C SER A 182 -23.47 -5.53 0.22
N VAL A 183 -24.59 -5.83 0.88
CA VAL A 183 -25.04 -5.12 2.10
C VAL A 183 -23.94 -5.08 3.16
N GLN A 184 -23.15 -6.16 3.26
CA GLN A 184 -22.03 -6.26 4.18
C GLN A 184 -20.89 -5.29 3.85
N LEU A 185 -20.52 -5.15 2.57
CA LEU A 185 -19.48 -4.22 2.13
C LEU A 185 -19.89 -2.77 2.40
N ILE A 186 -21.15 -2.41 2.12
CA ILE A 186 -21.70 -1.08 2.42
C ILE A 186 -21.64 -0.80 3.91
N SER A 187 -22.04 -1.78 4.76
CA SER A 187 -21.97 -1.64 6.22
C SER A 187 -20.54 -1.40 6.69
N LEU A 188 -19.57 -2.21 6.23
CA LEU A 188 -18.16 -2.04 6.58
C LEU A 188 -17.63 -0.67 6.14
N PHE A 189 -18.05 -0.17 4.98
CA PHE A 189 -17.66 1.15 4.52
C PHE A 189 -18.27 2.26 5.40
N LYS A 190 -19.55 2.16 5.81
CA LYS A 190 -20.17 3.09 6.77
C LYS A 190 -19.38 3.17 8.07
N ASP A 191 -19.01 2.02 8.61
CA ASP A 191 -18.23 1.93 9.84
C ASP A 191 -16.84 2.55 9.65
N PHE A 192 -16.21 2.31 8.51
CA PHE A 192 -14.94 2.94 8.12
C PHE A 192 -15.07 4.47 8.08
N LEU A 193 -16.09 5.02 7.42
CA LEU A 193 -16.30 6.47 7.33
C LEU A 193 -16.46 7.10 8.71
N THR A 194 -17.25 6.45 9.57
CA THR A 194 -17.52 6.92 10.94
C THR A 194 -16.26 6.82 11.81
N THR A 195 -15.58 5.68 11.78
CA THR A 195 -14.38 5.41 12.59
C THR A 195 -13.24 6.36 12.26
N TYR A 196 -13.03 6.65 10.98
CA TYR A 196 -11.92 7.48 10.50
C TYR A 196 -12.33 8.90 10.12
N LYS A 197 -13.58 9.29 10.41
CA LYS A 197 -14.14 10.62 10.13
C LYS A 197 -13.91 11.05 8.68
N LYS A 198 -14.13 10.13 7.75
CA LYS A 198 -13.93 10.37 6.31
C LYS A 198 -15.15 11.07 5.73
N SER A 199 -14.89 12.06 4.88
CA SER A 199 -15.88 12.77 4.09
C SER A 199 -15.36 12.96 2.68
N TYR A 200 -16.23 12.81 1.68
CA TYR A 200 -15.87 12.98 0.28
C TYR A 200 -16.59 14.16 -0.34
N LYS A 201 -16.01 14.71 -1.41
CA LYS A 201 -16.48 15.91 -2.08
C LYS A 201 -17.88 15.75 -2.66
N ASP A 202 -18.14 14.62 -3.29
CA ASP A 202 -19.39 14.30 -4.00
C ASP A 202 -19.62 12.79 -4.01
N GLU A 203 -20.82 12.38 -4.43
CA GLU A 203 -21.24 10.97 -4.50
C GLU A 203 -20.32 10.15 -5.42
N ARG A 204 -19.83 10.77 -6.49
CA ARG A 204 -18.95 10.11 -7.47
C ARG A 204 -17.61 9.72 -6.85
N GLU A 205 -17.04 10.61 -6.03
CA GLU A 205 -15.84 10.29 -5.25
C GLU A 205 -16.14 9.24 -4.17
N ALA A 206 -17.31 9.29 -3.52
CA ALA A 206 -17.70 8.29 -2.53
C ALA A 206 -17.83 6.87 -3.14
N GLU A 207 -18.43 6.75 -4.33
CA GLU A 207 -18.51 5.50 -5.10
C GLU A 207 -17.12 4.98 -5.46
N ARG A 208 -16.24 5.86 -5.96
CA ARG A 208 -14.86 5.50 -6.28
C ARG A 208 -14.11 4.99 -5.04
N ARG A 209 -14.26 5.67 -3.90
CA ARG A 209 -13.62 5.29 -2.63
C ARG A 209 -14.17 3.98 -2.08
N LEU A 210 -15.46 3.71 -2.26
CA LEU A 210 -16.06 2.41 -1.94
C LEU A 210 -15.46 1.28 -2.79
N GLN A 211 -15.23 1.53 -4.08
CA GLN A 211 -14.61 0.55 -4.97
C GLN A 211 -13.16 0.25 -4.57
N ILE A 212 -12.36 1.29 -4.31
CA ILE A 212 -10.98 1.16 -3.80
C ILE A 212 -10.97 0.42 -2.45
N PHE A 213 -11.92 0.74 -1.57
CA PHE A 213 -12.08 0.07 -0.29
C PHE A 213 -12.35 -1.42 -0.43
N ALA A 214 -13.23 -1.81 -1.36
CA ALA A 214 -13.49 -3.22 -1.65
C ALA A 214 -12.24 -3.96 -2.16
N GLU A 215 -11.50 -3.35 -3.09
CA GLU A 215 -10.24 -3.90 -3.61
C GLU A 215 -9.18 -4.07 -2.51
N ASN A 216 -9.08 -3.08 -1.61
CA ASN A 216 -8.12 -3.12 -0.52
C ASN A 216 -8.51 -4.13 0.58
N LEU A 217 -9.79 -4.40 0.81
CA LEU A 217 -10.22 -5.50 1.66
C LEU A 217 -9.72 -6.85 1.14
N GLU A 218 -9.77 -7.06 -0.17
CA GLU A 218 -9.28 -8.28 -0.80
C GLU A 218 -7.74 -8.39 -0.73
N LYS A 219 -7.03 -7.27 -0.86
CA LYS A 219 -5.58 -7.22 -0.60
C LYS A 219 -5.26 -7.55 0.85
N ALA A 220 -5.98 -6.98 1.82
CA ALA A 220 -5.80 -7.28 3.23
C ALA A 220 -6.06 -8.77 3.53
N ARG A 221 -7.09 -9.38 2.92
CA ARG A 221 -7.36 -10.82 3.00
C ARG A 221 -6.21 -11.65 2.43
N THR A 222 -5.67 -11.26 1.28
CA THR A 222 -4.53 -11.95 0.65
C THR A 222 -3.29 -11.89 1.54
N ILE A 223 -2.99 -10.73 2.14
CA ILE A 223 -1.88 -10.59 3.08
C ILE A 223 -2.14 -11.46 4.32
N GLN A 224 -3.36 -11.45 4.86
CA GLN A 224 -3.75 -12.27 6.01
C GLN A 224 -3.52 -13.77 5.77
N GLU A 225 -3.85 -14.28 4.58
CA GLU A 225 -3.69 -15.69 4.22
C GLU A 225 -2.23 -16.09 4.00
N LEU A 226 -1.39 -15.14 3.61
CA LEU A 226 0.02 -15.36 3.32
C LEU A 226 0.95 -15.00 4.48
N ASP A 227 0.45 -14.34 5.52
CA ASP A 227 1.23 -14.00 6.70
C ASP A 227 1.69 -15.27 7.41
N GLN A 228 2.98 -15.33 7.69
CA GLN A 228 3.62 -16.46 8.34
C GLN A 228 3.74 -16.25 9.86
N GLY A 229 3.12 -15.20 10.38
CA GLY A 229 3.20 -14.76 11.76
C GLY A 229 1.85 -14.91 12.44
N THR A 230 1.57 -14.01 13.36
CA THR A 230 0.32 -13.96 14.12
C THR A 230 -0.45 -12.68 13.83
N ALA A 231 -0.10 -11.96 12.76
CA ALA A 231 -0.70 -10.67 12.49
C ALA A 231 -2.14 -10.79 12.00
N GLU A 232 -2.92 -9.80 12.41
CA GLU A 232 -4.24 -9.52 11.86
C GLU A 232 -4.14 -8.31 10.93
N TYR A 233 -4.67 -8.47 9.72
CA TYR A 233 -4.80 -7.41 8.72
C TYR A 233 -6.27 -7.10 8.46
N GLY A 234 -6.57 -5.85 8.13
CA GLY A 234 -7.93 -5.43 7.85
C GLY A 234 -8.07 -3.95 7.59
N VAL A 235 -9.24 -3.41 7.92
CA VAL A 235 -9.58 -2.00 7.69
C VAL A 235 -8.69 -1.08 8.51
N THR A 236 -8.02 -0.12 7.86
CA THR A 236 -7.24 0.95 8.48
C THR A 236 -7.68 2.30 7.91
N LYS A 237 -7.13 3.41 8.41
CA LYS A 237 -7.41 4.76 7.87
C LYS A 237 -7.01 4.95 6.40
N PHE A 238 -6.28 3.98 5.83
CA PHE A 238 -5.77 3.97 4.46
C PHE A 238 -6.54 3.05 3.51
N SER A 239 -7.58 2.38 3.99
CA SER A 239 -8.32 1.39 3.19
C SER A 239 -9.04 1.98 1.98
N ASP A 240 -9.26 3.29 1.93
CA ASP A 240 -9.87 4.00 0.78
C ASP A 240 -8.84 4.58 -0.21
N LEU A 241 -7.54 4.31 -0.03
CA LEU A 241 -6.47 4.85 -0.88
C LEU A 241 -5.97 3.82 -1.90
N THR A 242 -5.69 4.28 -3.12
CA THR A 242 -4.93 3.44 -4.07
C THR A 242 -3.50 3.24 -3.57
N GLU A 243 -2.78 2.30 -4.17
CA GLU A 243 -1.37 2.09 -3.85
C GLU A 243 -0.55 3.35 -4.17
N GLU A 244 -0.81 4.01 -5.29
CA GLU A 244 -0.13 5.24 -5.68
C GLU A 244 -0.41 6.39 -4.73
N GLU A 245 -1.66 6.56 -4.29
CA GLU A 245 -2.02 7.57 -3.28
C GLU A 245 -1.31 7.28 -1.96
N PHE A 246 -1.35 6.03 -1.47
CA PHE A 246 -0.67 5.65 -0.24
C PHE A 246 0.85 5.91 -0.32
N ARG A 247 1.47 5.48 -1.42
CA ARG A 247 2.92 5.64 -1.65
C ARG A 247 3.36 7.10 -1.80
N SER A 248 2.53 7.94 -2.40
CA SER A 248 2.87 9.35 -2.64
C SER A 248 2.59 10.24 -1.44
N LEU A 249 1.58 9.92 -0.63
CA LEU A 249 1.15 10.77 0.48
C LEU A 249 1.79 10.41 1.82
N TYR A 250 2.10 9.12 2.06
CA TYR A 250 2.52 8.64 3.38
C TYR A 250 3.91 7.98 3.41
N LEU A 251 4.45 7.64 2.25
CA LEU A 251 5.73 6.95 2.13
C LEU A 251 6.81 7.85 1.52
N ASN A 252 8.03 7.34 1.51
CA ASN A 252 9.22 8.01 1.04
C ASN A 252 10.01 7.08 0.09
N PRO A 253 9.74 7.13 -1.22
CA PRO A 253 10.42 6.29 -2.20
C PRO A 253 11.90 6.66 -2.41
N LEU A 254 12.41 7.74 -1.82
CA LEU A 254 13.83 8.13 -1.94
C LEU A 254 14.76 7.20 -1.17
N LEU A 255 14.26 6.55 -0.11
CA LEU A 255 15.03 5.60 0.70
C LEU A 255 15.64 4.45 -0.12
N ALA A 256 14.92 3.93 -1.12
CA ALA A 256 15.47 2.91 -2.03
C ALA A 256 16.28 3.48 -3.21
N LYS A 257 16.18 4.78 -3.50
CA LYS A 257 16.72 5.39 -4.73
C LYS A 257 18.02 6.15 -4.52
N LEU A 258 18.18 6.79 -3.37
CA LEU A 258 19.33 7.63 -3.09
C LEU A 258 20.32 6.90 -2.18
N PRO A 259 21.63 7.00 -2.46
CA PRO A 259 22.62 6.47 -1.54
C PRO A 259 22.60 7.30 -0.25
N ALA A 260 22.58 6.61 0.89
CA ALA A 260 22.78 7.25 2.18
C ALA A 260 24.17 7.89 2.24
N ARG A 261 24.26 9.08 2.84
CA ARG A 261 25.56 9.66 3.18
C ARG A 261 26.33 8.73 4.14
N PRO A 262 27.65 8.55 3.95
CA PRO A 262 28.44 7.72 4.83
C PRO A 262 28.42 8.24 6.28
N MET A 263 28.03 7.38 7.22
CA MET A 263 28.16 7.62 8.66
C MET A 263 29.30 6.77 9.22
N LYS A 264 29.82 7.13 10.40
CA LYS A 264 30.81 6.29 11.08
C LYS A 264 30.15 4.99 11.56
N PRO A 265 30.81 3.83 11.47
CA PRO A 265 30.28 2.61 12.07
C PRO A 265 30.15 2.73 13.59
N ALA A 266 29.02 2.27 14.13
CA ALA A 266 28.80 2.22 15.57
C ALA A 266 29.69 1.16 16.24
N ALA A 267 30.10 1.43 17.48
CA ALA A 267 30.73 0.42 18.32
C ALA A 267 29.68 -0.62 18.77
N ILE A 268 29.81 -1.86 18.31
CA ILE A 268 28.88 -2.93 18.65
C ILE A 268 29.22 -3.51 20.04
N PRO A 269 28.25 -3.62 20.96
CA PRO A 269 28.45 -4.30 22.23
C PRO A 269 28.90 -5.76 22.05
N SER A 270 29.89 -6.20 22.84
CA SER A 270 30.38 -7.59 22.83
C SER A 270 29.44 -8.56 23.56
N ASP A 271 28.68 -8.06 24.51
CA ASP A 271 27.75 -8.86 25.31
C ASP A 271 26.54 -9.26 24.46
N PRO A 272 26.00 -10.48 24.61
CA PRO A 272 24.78 -10.86 23.92
C PRO A 272 23.61 -9.98 24.38
N PRO A 273 22.65 -9.67 23.48
CA PRO A 273 21.46 -8.93 23.85
C PRO A 273 20.66 -9.68 24.93
N PRO A 274 19.98 -8.98 25.87
CA PRO A 274 18.96 -9.61 26.71
C PRO A 274 17.87 -10.24 25.84
N ALA A 275 17.10 -11.17 26.40
CA ALA A 275 16.07 -11.91 25.64
C ALA A 275 14.96 -11.00 25.08
N GLU A 276 14.64 -9.93 25.82
CA GLU A 276 13.68 -8.90 25.48
C GLU A 276 14.15 -7.55 26.00
N TRP A 277 13.73 -6.48 25.34
CA TRP A 277 13.99 -5.11 25.75
C TRP A 277 12.97 -4.17 25.12
N ASP A 278 12.46 -3.20 25.88
CA ASP A 278 11.49 -2.22 25.38
C ASP A 278 11.71 -0.82 25.97
N TRP A 279 12.21 0.11 25.16
CA TRP A 279 12.50 1.46 25.61
C TRP A 279 11.28 2.27 26.05
N ARG A 280 10.07 1.83 25.72
CA ARG A 280 8.82 2.44 26.23
C ARG A 280 8.69 2.25 27.73
N GLU A 281 9.13 1.11 28.25
CA GLU A 281 9.12 0.79 29.69
C GLU A 281 10.28 1.47 30.45
N HIS A 282 11.24 2.01 29.71
CA HIS A 282 12.43 2.69 30.25
C HIS A 282 12.44 4.20 30.00
N GLY A 283 11.35 4.78 29.48
CA GLY A 283 11.17 6.23 29.36
C GLY A 283 11.91 6.91 28.20
N ALA A 284 12.49 6.15 27.26
CA ALA A 284 13.24 6.71 26.13
C ALA A 284 12.40 6.87 24.85
N VAL A 285 11.07 6.85 24.95
CA VAL A 285 10.16 6.91 23.80
C VAL A 285 9.01 7.86 24.12
N THR A 286 8.87 8.92 23.32
CA THR A 286 7.73 9.85 23.40
C THR A 286 6.44 9.23 22.86
N ASP A 287 5.32 9.94 23.01
CA ASP A 287 4.04 9.56 22.41
C ASP A 287 4.12 9.37 20.89
N VAL A 288 3.27 8.49 20.34
CA VAL A 288 3.10 8.35 18.88
C VAL A 288 2.48 9.62 18.31
N LYS A 289 3.12 10.14 17.25
CA LYS A 289 2.68 11.30 16.46
C LYS A 289 2.07 10.88 15.11
N ASP A 290 1.58 11.83 14.33
CA ASP A 290 0.97 11.59 13.02
C ASP A 290 1.55 12.55 11.96
N GLN A 291 2.25 12.00 10.97
CA GLN A 291 2.86 12.76 9.88
C GLN A 291 1.82 13.35 8.91
N GLY A 292 0.57 12.86 8.94
CA GLY A 292 -0.46 13.27 7.99
C GLY A 292 -0.11 12.91 6.54
N MET A 293 -0.62 13.70 5.59
CA MET A 293 -0.40 13.50 4.15
C MET A 293 0.91 14.15 3.66
N CYS A 294 2.01 13.85 4.35
CA CYS A 294 3.34 14.36 4.05
C CYS A 294 4.33 13.21 4.14
N GLY A 295 5.20 13.03 3.13
CA GLY A 295 6.27 12.01 3.11
C GLY A 295 7.45 12.31 4.05
N SER A 296 7.17 12.79 5.26
CA SER A 296 8.14 13.25 6.27
C SER A 296 8.54 12.16 7.28
N CYS A 297 8.24 10.88 7.03
CA CYS A 297 8.58 9.78 7.94
C CYS A 297 10.07 9.73 8.33
N TRP A 298 10.95 10.20 7.45
CA TRP A 298 12.39 10.37 7.72
C TRP A 298 12.66 11.31 8.89
N ALA A 299 11.93 12.42 8.99
CA ALA A 299 12.05 13.40 10.08
C ALA A 299 11.53 12.80 11.39
N PHE A 300 10.39 12.11 11.38
CA PHE A 300 9.84 11.42 12.56
C PHE A 300 10.75 10.29 13.08
N SER A 301 11.39 9.55 12.17
CA SER A 301 12.31 8.48 12.52
C SER A 301 13.55 9.02 13.23
N VAL A 302 14.11 10.13 12.72
CA VAL A 302 15.31 10.76 13.27
C VAL A 302 15.03 11.52 14.56
N THR A 303 13.99 12.36 14.60
CA THR A 303 13.61 13.06 15.84
C THR A 303 13.33 12.05 16.95
N GLY A 304 12.55 11.00 16.70
CA GLY A 304 12.29 9.94 17.68
C GLY A 304 13.57 9.24 18.18
N ASN A 305 14.59 9.09 17.34
CA ASN A 305 15.90 8.59 17.77
C ASN A 305 16.63 9.62 18.65
N VAL A 306 16.67 10.89 18.25
CA VAL A 306 17.32 11.96 19.02
C VAL A 306 16.65 12.17 20.38
N GLU A 307 15.32 12.10 20.45
CA GLU A 307 14.55 12.12 21.70
C GLU A 307 15.03 11.03 22.67
N GLY A 308 15.17 9.80 22.16
CA GLY A 308 15.69 8.66 22.93
C GLY A 308 17.14 8.85 23.35
N GLN A 309 18.04 9.19 22.42
CA GLN A 309 19.46 9.40 22.72
C GLN A 309 19.68 10.52 23.74
N TRP A 310 18.92 11.61 23.63
CA TRP A 310 18.94 12.71 24.57
C TRP A 310 18.46 12.28 25.95
N PHE A 311 17.37 11.53 26.04
CA PHE A 311 16.91 10.97 27.31
C PHE A 311 17.97 10.10 27.98
N LEU A 312 18.61 9.17 27.24
CA LEU A 312 19.65 8.30 27.80
C LEU A 312 20.87 9.07 28.33
N ARG A 313 21.22 10.20 27.71
CA ARG A 313 22.44 10.96 28.03
C ARG A 313 22.21 12.08 29.04
N ARG A 314 21.06 12.74 28.95
CA ARG A 314 20.74 13.95 29.73
C ARG A 314 19.65 13.72 30.78
N GLY A 315 18.95 12.59 30.73
CA GLY A 315 17.94 12.18 31.71
C GLY A 315 16.56 12.83 31.52
N SER A 316 16.39 13.68 30.51
CA SER A 316 15.13 14.37 30.20
C SER A 316 14.57 13.89 28.88
N LEU A 317 13.34 13.37 28.86
CA LEU A 317 12.64 13.06 27.62
C LEU A 317 11.95 14.34 27.14
N VAL A 318 12.35 14.82 25.97
CA VAL A 318 11.83 16.04 25.35
C VAL A 318 11.20 15.65 24.03
N SER A 319 10.02 16.17 23.70
CA SER A 319 9.46 15.96 22.36
C SER A 319 9.96 17.03 21.39
N LEU A 320 10.49 16.61 20.25
CA LEU A 320 11.22 17.47 19.31
C LEU A 320 10.42 17.77 18.06
N SER A 321 10.70 18.89 17.41
CA SER A 321 10.02 19.32 16.19
C SER A 321 10.46 18.51 14.96
N GLU A 322 9.53 17.79 14.33
CA GLU A 322 9.76 17.30 12.97
C GLU A 322 9.63 18.40 11.92
N GLN A 323 8.82 19.42 12.20
CA GLN A 323 8.55 20.53 11.27
C GLN A 323 9.81 21.33 10.96
N GLU A 324 10.66 21.50 11.97
CA GLU A 324 11.96 22.15 11.82
C GLU A 324 12.81 21.44 10.75
N LEU A 325 12.86 20.11 10.76
CA LEU A 325 13.54 19.35 9.70
C LEU A 325 12.83 19.49 8.35
N VAL A 326 11.50 19.45 8.32
CA VAL A 326 10.70 19.62 7.10
C VAL A 326 10.98 20.98 6.44
N ASP A 327 11.20 22.04 7.22
CA ASP A 327 11.36 23.40 6.73
C ASP A 327 12.81 23.81 6.50
N CYS A 328 13.70 23.44 7.42
CA CYS A 328 15.07 23.94 7.52
C CYS A 328 16.13 23.00 6.95
N ASP A 329 15.82 21.71 6.77
CA ASP A 329 16.74 20.79 6.10
C ASP A 329 16.88 21.16 4.61
N GLY A 330 18.08 21.62 4.24
CA GLY A 330 18.46 21.97 2.87
C GLY A 330 18.97 20.79 2.03
N LEU A 331 19.14 19.61 2.64
CA LEU A 331 19.64 18.39 1.99
C LEU A 331 18.50 17.49 1.49
N ASP A 332 17.37 17.48 2.21
CA ASP A 332 16.20 16.67 1.91
C ASP A 332 15.06 17.46 1.22
N HIS A 333 13.97 16.77 0.89
CA HIS A 333 12.87 17.30 0.08
C HIS A 333 11.56 17.44 0.86
N ALA A 334 11.62 17.67 2.18
CA ALA A 334 10.45 17.87 3.02
C ALA A 334 9.43 16.72 2.86
N CYS A 335 8.18 17.03 2.47
CA CYS A 335 7.15 16.02 2.17
C CYS A 335 7.42 15.17 0.92
N GLY A 336 8.38 15.56 0.08
CA GLY A 336 8.86 14.76 -1.05
C GLY A 336 9.79 13.61 -0.64
N GLY A 337 10.17 13.55 0.64
CA GLY A 337 11.04 12.53 1.20
C GLY A 337 12.42 13.05 1.61
N GLY A 338 13.14 12.23 2.37
CA GLY A 338 14.47 12.52 2.89
C GLY A 338 15.20 11.27 3.38
N LEU A 339 16.44 11.40 3.82
CA LEU A 339 17.23 10.28 4.33
C LEU A 339 17.60 10.52 5.79
N PRO A 340 17.50 9.52 6.68
CA PRO A 340 17.90 9.69 8.07
C PRO A 340 19.33 10.23 8.25
N SER A 341 20.28 9.86 7.38
CA SER A 341 21.65 10.39 7.45
C SER A 341 21.76 11.86 7.07
N ASN A 342 20.96 12.35 6.12
CA ASN A 342 20.90 13.77 5.78
C ASN A 342 20.30 14.57 6.95
N ALA A 343 19.21 14.06 7.54
CA ALA A 343 18.54 14.70 8.66
C ALA A 343 19.45 14.86 9.89
N TYR A 344 20.25 13.84 10.26
CA TYR A 344 21.24 14.00 11.33
C TYR A 344 22.25 15.11 11.00
N GLU A 345 22.78 15.14 9.77
CA GLU A 345 23.72 16.19 9.35
C GLU A 345 23.06 17.58 9.40
N ALA A 346 21.78 17.68 9.01
CA ALA A 346 21.03 18.93 9.11
C ALA A 346 20.91 19.40 10.57
N ILE A 347 20.63 18.50 11.52
CA ILE A 347 20.60 18.83 12.97
C ILE A 347 21.96 19.33 13.44
N GLU A 348 23.05 18.66 13.05
CA GLU A 348 24.42 19.09 13.36
C GLU A 348 24.71 20.49 12.82
N GLN A 349 24.27 20.80 11.59
CA GLN A 349 24.46 22.10 10.96
C GLN A 349 23.60 23.22 11.57
N LEU A 350 22.36 22.91 11.95
CA LEU A 350 21.48 23.84 12.67
C LEU A 350 21.98 24.15 14.09
N GLY A 351 22.75 23.22 14.67
CA GLY A 351 23.25 23.31 16.04
C GLY A 351 22.26 22.77 17.07
N GLY A 352 21.20 22.09 16.64
CA GLY A 352 20.21 21.49 17.50
C GLY A 352 18.80 21.47 16.91
N LEU A 353 17.83 21.15 17.76
CA LEU A 353 16.39 21.16 17.46
C LEU A 353 15.60 21.87 18.58
N GLU A 354 14.52 22.54 18.20
CA GLU A 354 13.49 23.07 19.09
C GLU A 354 12.53 21.96 19.56
N THR A 355 11.71 22.28 20.57
CA THR A 355 10.66 21.37 21.02
C THR A 355 9.48 21.37 20.05
N GLU A 356 8.70 20.29 20.05
CA GLU A 356 7.41 20.22 19.32
C GLU A 356 6.46 21.36 19.71
N GLY A 357 6.54 21.85 20.95
CA GLY A 357 5.71 22.96 21.44
C GLY A 357 6.17 24.33 20.92
N ASP A 358 7.46 24.50 20.67
CA ASP A 358 8.03 25.77 20.18
C ASP A 358 7.97 25.89 18.66
N TYR A 359 8.04 24.77 17.95
CA TYR A 359 7.92 24.66 16.49
C TYR A 359 7.04 23.45 16.12
N SER A 360 5.72 23.64 16.14
CA SER A 360 4.75 22.54 15.97
C SER A 360 4.63 22.01 14.55
N TYR A 361 4.24 20.74 14.43
CA TYR A 361 4.05 20.07 13.15
C TYR A 361 2.82 20.52 12.37
N GLU A 362 3.06 20.96 11.12
CA GLU A 362 2.07 21.49 10.19
C GLU A 362 1.81 20.57 8.99
N GLY A 363 2.65 19.55 8.78
CA GLY A 363 2.43 18.54 7.75
C GLY A 363 2.57 19.03 6.31
N HIS A 364 3.30 20.14 6.10
CA HIS A 364 3.69 20.65 4.79
C HIS A 364 4.92 21.55 4.93
N LYS A 365 5.66 21.77 3.84
CA LYS A 365 6.82 22.67 3.87
C LYS A 365 6.39 24.12 4.01
N GLN A 366 7.04 24.83 4.93
CA GLN A 366 6.92 26.26 5.16
C GLN A 366 8.30 26.94 5.05
N SER A 367 8.37 28.22 5.41
CA SER A 367 9.65 28.91 5.52
C SER A 367 10.31 28.55 6.85
N CYS A 368 11.58 28.15 6.81
CA CYS A 368 12.37 27.85 8.00
C CYS A 368 12.33 29.02 8.99
N SER A 369 11.73 28.77 10.15
CA SER A 369 11.56 29.75 11.23
C SER A 369 12.42 29.42 12.46
N PHE A 370 13.45 28.60 12.27
CA PHE A 370 14.35 28.13 13.32
C PHE A 370 14.97 29.27 14.13
N SER A 371 14.99 29.10 15.45
CA SER A 371 15.60 30.03 16.39
C SER A 371 16.66 29.34 17.24
N THR A 372 17.91 29.80 17.09
CA THR A 372 19.03 29.34 17.94
C THR A 372 18.81 29.60 19.44
N THR A 373 17.91 30.52 19.81
CA THR A 373 17.58 30.83 21.20
C THR A 373 16.59 29.85 21.84
N LYS A 374 15.95 29.00 21.04
CA LYS A 374 14.94 28.02 21.47
C LYS A 374 15.41 26.56 21.34
N VAL A 375 16.67 26.36 20.94
CA VAL A 375 17.26 25.02 20.83
C VAL A 375 17.14 24.29 22.17
N ALA A 376 16.46 23.15 22.15
CA ALA A 376 16.20 22.32 23.32
C ALA A 376 17.21 21.17 23.43
N VAL A 377 17.68 20.66 22.30
CA VAL A 377 18.63 19.52 22.22
C VAL A 377 19.62 19.73 21.10
N TYR A 378 20.73 18.97 21.14
CA TYR A 378 21.70 18.88 20.05
C TYR A 378 22.23 17.46 19.92
N ILE A 379 22.90 17.19 18.80
CA ILE A 379 23.67 15.96 18.58
C ILE A 379 25.10 16.30 18.21
N ASN A 380 26.04 15.42 18.56
CA ASN A 380 27.46 15.58 18.28
C ASN A 380 27.86 14.96 16.94
N SER A 381 27.17 13.89 16.55
CA SER A 381 27.33 13.20 15.26
C SER A 381 26.23 12.14 15.08
N SER A 382 26.34 11.34 14.03
CA SER A 382 25.54 10.12 13.84
C SER A 382 26.40 8.92 13.44
N VAL A 383 25.87 7.71 13.69
CA VAL A 383 26.52 6.43 13.39
C VAL A 383 25.60 5.48 12.62
N GLU A 384 26.20 4.68 11.74
CA GLU A 384 25.55 3.54 11.09
C GLU A 384 25.74 2.28 11.95
N ILE A 385 24.66 1.56 12.20
CA ILE A 385 24.65 0.34 12.99
C ILE A 385 24.80 -0.86 12.05
N SER A 386 25.30 -1.97 12.58
CA SER A 386 25.43 -3.23 11.85
C SER A 386 24.11 -3.69 11.21
N ARG A 387 24.23 -4.49 10.15
CA ARG A 387 23.10 -5.16 9.49
C ARG A 387 22.78 -6.52 10.09
N ASP A 388 23.54 -6.98 11.08
CA ASP A 388 23.24 -8.21 11.80
C ASP A 388 22.16 -7.94 12.86
N GLU A 389 21.05 -8.68 12.80
CA GLU A 389 19.91 -8.46 13.70
C GLU A 389 20.24 -8.73 15.17
N THR A 390 21.24 -9.57 15.47
CA THR A 390 21.72 -9.80 16.84
C THR A 390 22.50 -8.60 17.35
N GLU A 391 23.35 -8.02 16.51
CA GLU A 391 24.11 -6.81 16.82
C GLU A 391 23.20 -5.58 16.92
N ILE A 392 22.15 -5.49 16.08
CA ILE A 392 21.09 -4.48 16.20
C ILE A 392 20.39 -4.60 17.56
N ALA A 393 20.00 -5.81 17.97
CA ALA A 393 19.37 -6.03 19.27
C ALA A 393 20.29 -5.63 20.44
N ALA A 394 21.57 -6.03 20.37
CA ALA A 394 22.57 -5.71 21.39
C ALA A 394 22.79 -4.19 21.49
N TRP A 395 22.92 -3.53 20.33
CA TRP A 395 23.09 -2.09 20.29
C TRP A 395 21.85 -1.37 20.83
N LEU A 396 20.65 -1.77 20.40
CA LEU A 396 19.38 -1.18 20.85
C LEU A 396 19.22 -1.27 22.37
N ALA A 397 19.41 -2.46 22.95
CA ALA A 397 19.25 -2.66 24.38
C ALA A 397 20.24 -1.82 25.22
N LYS A 398 21.46 -1.60 24.70
CA LYS A 398 22.50 -0.89 25.43
C LYS A 398 22.54 0.62 25.18
N ASN A 399 22.10 1.08 24.01
CA ASN A 399 22.32 2.46 23.56
C ASN A 399 21.05 3.24 23.20
N GLY A 400 19.86 2.62 23.18
CA GLY A 400 18.62 3.36 22.93
C GLY A 400 17.88 2.94 21.65
N PRO A 401 16.75 3.61 21.35
CA PRO A 401 16.01 3.43 20.11
C PRO A 401 16.85 3.69 18.86
N ILE A 402 16.55 3.03 17.74
CA ILE A 402 17.30 3.10 16.47
C ILE A 402 16.38 3.62 15.36
N SER A 403 16.82 4.60 14.58
CA SER A 403 16.14 4.96 13.32
C SER A 403 16.40 3.86 12.28
N ILE A 404 15.35 3.28 11.72
CA ILE A 404 15.44 2.23 10.69
C ILE A 404 14.60 2.60 9.46
N ALA A 405 14.83 1.90 8.34
CA ALA A 405 13.93 1.93 7.19
C ALA A 405 13.48 0.52 6.81
N LEU A 406 12.27 0.40 6.26
CA LEU A 406 11.69 -0.86 5.80
C LEU A 406 10.77 -0.62 4.60
N ASN A 407 10.32 -1.72 3.98
CA ASN A 407 9.21 -1.69 3.03
C ASN A 407 7.87 -1.71 3.80
N ALA A 408 7.02 -0.71 3.57
CA ALA A 408 5.77 -0.53 4.32
C ALA A 408 4.51 -1.04 3.61
N PHE A 409 4.64 -1.83 2.53
CA PHE A 409 3.49 -2.30 1.77
C PHE A 409 2.50 -3.10 2.64
N ALA A 410 2.99 -4.08 3.40
CA ALA A 410 2.15 -4.86 4.32
C ALA A 410 1.58 -4.02 5.48
N MET A 411 2.24 -2.91 5.84
CA MET A 411 1.81 -2.05 6.94
C MET A 411 0.52 -1.29 6.63
N GLN A 412 0.17 -1.07 5.35
CA GLN A 412 -1.06 -0.33 5.00
C GLN A 412 -2.30 -0.91 5.69
N PHE A 413 -2.36 -2.24 5.86
CA PHE A 413 -3.52 -2.95 6.41
C PHE A 413 -3.29 -3.58 7.79
N TYR A 414 -2.13 -3.36 8.40
CA TYR A 414 -1.80 -3.98 9.69
C TYR A 414 -2.70 -3.47 10.83
N ARG A 415 -3.20 -4.39 11.66
CA ARG A 415 -4.00 -4.10 12.85
C ARG A 415 -3.29 -4.45 14.15
N ARG A 416 -2.78 -5.67 14.25
CA ARG A 416 -2.13 -6.22 15.47
C ARG A 416 -1.42 -7.53 15.19
N GLY A 417 -0.76 -8.09 16.20
CA GLY A 417 -0.01 -9.34 16.14
C GLY A 417 1.39 -9.17 15.56
N VAL A 418 2.16 -10.25 15.47
CA VAL A 418 3.52 -10.19 14.90
C VAL A 418 3.44 -10.47 13.41
N SER A 419 3.67 -9.44 12.60
CA SER A 419 3.63 -9.50 11.15
C SER A 419 4.85 -10.24 10.61
N HIS A 420 4.62 -11.24 9.76
CA HIS A 420 5.66 -11.94 9.04
C HIS A 420 5.23 -12.10 7.57
N PRO A 421 5.22 -10.99 6.82
CA PRO A 421 4.69 -10.99 5.47
C PRO A 421 5.61 -11.79 4.55
N PHE A 422 5.03 -12.51 3.60
CA PHE A 422 5.80 -13.21 2.59
C PHE A 422 6.74 -12.26 1.85
N ARG A 423 7.97 -12.69 1.56
CA ARG A 423 9.05 -11.83 1.03
C ARG A 423 8.66 -11.02 -0.21
N LEU A 424 7.76 -11.52 -1.05
CA LEU A 424 7.27 -10.78 -2.24
C LEU A 424 6.38 -9.59 -1.88
N LEU A 425 5.62 -9.67 -0.78
CA LEU A 425 4.75 -8.60 -0.28
C LEU A 425 5.51 -7.56 0.55
N CYS A 426 6.75 -7.86 0.94
CA CYS A 426 7.60 -6.97 1.71
C CYS A 426 9.06 -7.07 1.24
N ASN A 427 9.30 -6.68 -0.01
CA ASN A 427 10.59 -6.86 -0.66
C ASN A 427 11.69 -6.03 0.07
N PRO A 428 12.74 -6.68 0.62
CA PRO A 428 13.80 -5.98 1.35
C PRO A 428 14.59 -4.93 0.56
N TRP A 429 14.48 -4.92 -0.76
CA TRP A 429 15.15 -3.95 -1.63
C TRP A 429 14.30 -2.73 -1.98
N MET A 430 13.02 -2.74 -1.62
CA MET A 430 12.07 -1.66 -1.91
C MET A 430 11.68 -0.91 -0.63
N ILE A 431 12.69 -0.55 0.18
CA ILE A 431 12.45 0.23 1.39
C ILE A 431 11.89 1.61 1.03
N ASP A 432 10.81 2.00 1.70
CA ASP A 432 10.07 3.21 1.37
C ASP A 432 9.46 3.89 2.60
N HIS A 433 9.81 3.44 3.81
CA HIS A 433 9.33 4.06 5.04
C HIS A 433 10.40 4.04 6.12
N ALA A 434 10.58 5.19 6.78
CA ALA A 434 11.47 5.32 7.93
C ALA A 434 10.65 5.31 9.23
N VAL A 435 11.11 4.55 10.22
CA VAL A 435 10.41 4.28 11.48
C VAL A 435 11.42 4.09 12.61
N LEU A 436 10.94 4.21 13.85
CA LEU A 436 11.81 4.07 15.02
C LEU A 436 11.69 2.67 15.64
N LEU A 437 12.79 1.94 15.68
CA LEU A 437 12.89 0.68 16.40
C LEU A 437 13.09 0.94 17.89
N VAL A 438 12.16 0.51 18.73
CA VAL A 438 12.13 0.84 20.16
C VAL A 438 12.34 -0.36 21.08
N GLY A 439 12.23 -1.57 20.55
CA GLY A 439 12.35 -2.78 21.36
C GLY A 439 12.30 -4.06 20.54
N TYR A 440 12.38 -5.17 21.25
CA TYR A 440 12.20 -6.51 20.72
C TYR A 440 11.81 -7.47 21.85
N GLY A 441 11.22 -8.59 21.47
CA GLY A 441 10.83 -9.62 22.43
C GLY A 441 10.33 -10.87 21.74
N THR A 442 9.48 -11.61 22.44
CA THR A 442 8.81 -12.80 21.93
C THR A 442 7.35 -12.80 22.37
N ARG A 443 6.41 -12.99 21.44
CA ARG A 443 4.98 -13.15 21.73
C ARG A 443 4.54 -14.53 21.23
N ASP A 444 4.04 -15.38 22.12
CA ASP A 444 3.58 -16.75 21.80
C ASP A 444 4.60 -17.61 21.00
N ARG A 445 5.89 -17.49 21.36
CA ARG A 445 7.07 -18.09 20.70
C ARG A 445 7.48 -17.44 19.37
N THR A 446 6.80 -16.38 18.94
CA THR A 446 7.16 -15.60 17.74
C THR A 446 8.04 -14.42 18.14
N PRO A 447 9.32 -14.39 17.74
CA PRO A 447 10.21 -13.27 18.03
C PRO A 447 9.81 -12.04 17.20
N PHE A 448 9.84 -10.86 17.82
CA PHE A 448 9.46 -9.62 17.15
C PHE A 448 10.43 -8.46 17.41
N TRP A 449 10.38 -7.50 16.50
CA TRP A 449 10.82 -6.12 16.63
C TRP A 449 9.61 -5.24 16.97
N ALA A 450 9.72 -4.37 17.97
CA ALA A 450 8.72 -3.36 18.29
C ALA A 450 9.11 -2.04 17.63
N ILE A 451 8.25 -1.54 16.75
CA ILE A 451 8.52 -0.40 15.88
C ILE A 451 7.46 0.67 16.14
N LYS A 452 7.90 1.88 16.50
CA LYS A 452 7.06 3.07 16.60
C LYS A 452 6.86 3.66 15.20
N ASN A 453 5.61 3.81 14.78
CA ASN A 453 5.25 4.42 13.51
C ASN A 453 4.82 5.88 13.68
N SER A 454 4.70 6.61 12.57
CA SER A 454 4.33 8.03 12.50
C SER A 454 2.96 8.24 11.87
N TRP A 455 2.04 7.27 11.99
CA TRP A 455 0.69 7.33 11.40
C TRP A 455 -0.40 7.47 12.46
N GLY A 456 -0.08 8.03 13.62
CA GLY A 456 -1.04 8.25 14.71
C GLY A 456 -1.41 6.98 15.46
N LYS A 457 -1.97 7.19 16.67
CA LYS A 457 -2.36 6.10 17.60
C LYS A 457 -3.53 5.24 17.11
N ASN A 458 -4.28 5.69 16.09
CA ASN A 458 -5.43 4.98 15.53
C ASN A 458 -5.07 3.95 14.44
N TRP A 459 -3.77 3.79 14.15
CA TRP A 459 -3.23 2.78 13.25
C TRP A 459 -2.43 1.73 14.05
N GLY A 460 -2.44 0.47 13.59
CA GLY A 460 -1.70 -0.63 14.24
C GLY A 460 -2.07 -0.85 15.72
N GLU A 461 -1.11 -1.35 16.51
CA GLU A 461 -1.27 -1.50 17.96
C GLU A 461 -0.93 -0.18 18.65
N GLN A 462 -1.90 0.74 18.72
CA GLN A 462 -1.73 2.07 19.32
C GLN A 462 -0.59 2.89 18.67
N GLY A 463 -0.40 2.73 17.36
CA GLY A 463 0.68 3.38 16.60
C GLY A 463 1.95 2.55 16.45
N TYR A 464 1.98 1.33 17.00
CA TYR A 464 3.12 0.44 16.91
C TYR A 464 2.90 -0.69 15.91
N TYR A 465 3.99 -1.13 15.32
CA TYR A 465 4.09 -2.27 14.43
C TYR A 465 5.00 -3.32 15.06
N TYR A 466 4.57 -4.57 15.05
CA TYR A 466 5.37 -5.69 15.49
C TYR A 466 5.77 -6.55 14.30
N LEU A 467 7.05 -6.56 13.97
CA LEU A 467 7.60 -7.25 12.80
C LEU A 467 8.40 -8.47 13.25
N TYR A 468 8.28 -9.59 12.54
CA TYR A 468 9.05 -10.80 12.83
C TYR A 468 10.56 -10.52 12.82
N ARG A 469 11.25 -10.96 13.87
CA ARG A 469 12.70 -10.78 14.06
C ARG A 469 13.47 -12.05 13.71
N GLY A 470 14.60 -11.88 13.02
CA GLY A 470 15.53 -12.94 12.65
C GLY A 470 15.42 -13.43 11.20
N SER A 471 14.64 -12.76 10.35
CA SER A 471 14.50 -13.08 8.92
C SER A 471 14.85 -11.93 7.98
N ARG A 472 15.36 -10.81 8.51
CA ARG A 472 15.58 -9.55 7.78
C ARG A 472 14.32 -9.07 7.07
N ALA A 473 13.18 -9.32 7.71
CA ALA A 473 11.86 -9.04 7.15
C ALA A 473 11.78 -7.58 6.71
N CYS A 474 11.20 -7.35 5.52
CA CYS A 474 10.98 -6.02 4.97
C CYS A 474 12.24 -5.14 4.79
N GLY A 475 13.45 -5.71 4.90
CA GLY A 475 14.70 -4.94 4.81
C GLY A 475 14.99 -4.06 6.02
N MET A 476 14.35 -4.31 7.17
CA MET A 476 14.46 -3.47 8.37
C MET A 476 15.90 -3.25 8.88
N ASN A 477 16.80 -4.16 8.54
CA ASN A 477 18.21 -4.17 8.95
C ASN A 477 19.15 -3.45 7.97
N THR A 478 18.62 -2.77 6.95
CA THR A 478 19.43 -2.23 5.84
C THR A 478 19.88 -0.79 6.06
N MET A 479 19.12 0.01 6.81
CA MET A 479 19.39 1.41 7.12
C MET A 479 19.21 1.69 8.61
N CYS A 480 20.02 1.05 9.45
CA CYS A 480 19.99 1.26 10.89
C CYS A 480 20.96 2.37 11.28
N SER A 481 20.49 3.41 11.95
CA SER A 481 21.31 4.55 12.35
C SER A 481 20.86 5.19 13.65
N SER A 482 21.78 5.90 14.30
CA SER A 482 21.49 6.65 15.52
C SER A 482 22.33 7.91 15.62
N ALA A 483 21.76 8.95 16.23
CA ALA A 483 22.51 10.08 16.75
C ALA A 483 23.47 9.64 17.87
N VAL A 484 24.50 10.44 18.07
CA VAL A 484 25.43 10.39 19.19
C VAL A 484 25.28 11.70 19.95
N VAL A 485 24.98 11.58 21.24
CA VAL A 485 24.93 12.68 22.20
C VAL A 485 25.98 12.40 23.26
N ASP A 486 26.84 13.39 23.52
CA ASP A 486 27.89 13.34 24.56
C ASP A 486 27.39 13.82 25.92
#